data_AF-A0A661NG94-F1
#
_entry.id   AF-A0A661NG94-F1
#
_cell.length_a   1.000
_cell.length_b   1.000
_cell.length_c   1.000
_cell.angle_alpha   90.00
_cell.angle_beta   90.00
_cell.angle_gamma   90.00
#
_symmetry.space_group_name_H-M   'P 1'
#
loop_
_entity.id
_entity.type
_entity.pdbx_description
1 polymer ?
#
loop_
_entity_poly.entity_id
_entity_poly.type
_entity_poly.pdbx_seq_one_letter_code
_entity_poly.pdbx_strand_id
1 'polypeptide(L)'
;MLRVMRRLLALMILVPVVGGLMAACEDDEGATGLCTSGENIFCRCRGGEAGTKQCAEDGMSFDQCTAPSGPCPEIGGSSSSSSSSGTGGSSSGLALLEPCEESSECQSELCRMGYCTKDCAKWQECTDEVAEIYGDCVAVAGMVQQCVPYCYSQDDCDLFGQPSECGYAPAVDALYVVVCADWGVDIPPLPPVGYDCLSDTDCNLGHLGTELVCEFDFCIGGCHLPEDCPTGTTCSGGSPGACQ
;
A
#
# COMPACT_ATOMS: atom_id res chain seq x y z
N MET A 1 -1.12 -53.66 -34.30
CA MET A 1 -1.85 -54.32 -33.18
C MET A 1 -2.33 -53.20 -32.26
N LEU A 2 -3.46 -52.52 -32.45
CA LEU A 2 -4.86 -52.94 -32.69
C LEU A 2 -5.62 -53.31 -31.40
N ARG A 3 -6.15 -52.29 -30.71
CA ARG A 3 -7.37 -52.25 -29.87
C ARG A 3 -7.81 -50.77 -29.81
N VAL A 4 -8.75 -50.20 -30.55
CA VAL A 4 -10.13 -50.56 -30.97
C VAL A 4 -11.14 -50.57 -29.80
N MET A 5 -11.83 -49.42 -29.69
CA MET A 5 -13.29 -49.23 -29.55
C MET A 5 -14.01 -49.19 -28.19
N ARG A 6 -14.91 -48.17 -28.13
CA ARG A 6 -16.31 -48.17 -27.66
C ARG A 6 -16.50 -48.18 -26.12
N ARG A 7 -17.37 -47.37 -25.49
CA ARG A 7 -18.73 -46.86 -25.80
C ARG A 7 -18.91 -45.55 -25.00
N LEU A 8 -19.47 -44.46 -25.53
CA LEU A 8 -20.91 -44.18 -25.60
C LEU A 8 -21.67 -44.61 -24.34
N LEU A 9 -21.84 -43.70 -23.39
CA LEU A 9 -23.05 -43.64 -22.58
C LEU A 9 -23.52 -42.19 -22.47
N ALA A 10 -24.51 -41.88 -23.31
CA ALA A 10 -25.42 -40.78 -23.07
C ALA A 10 -26.25 -41.13 -21.83
N LEU A 11 -26.24 -40.26 -20.83
CA LEU A 11 -27.28 -40.22 -19.82
C LEU A 11 -27.79 -38.78 -19.75
N MET A 12 -28.89 -38.54 -20.48
CA MET A 12 -29.78 -37.43 -20.22
C MET A 12 -30.24 -37.54 -18.76
N ILE A 13 -29.86 -36.59 -17.91
CA ILE A 13 -30.58 -36.34 -16.67
C ILE A 13 -31.38 -35.06 -16.87
N LEU A 14 -32.67 -35.29 -17.08
CA LEU A 14 -33.77 -34.35 -17.01
C LEU A 14 -33.90 -33.92 -15.54
N VAL A 15 -33.50 -32.68 -15.20
CA VAL A 15 -33.76 -32.09 -13.87
C VAL A 15 -34.83 -31.01 -14.04
N PRO A 16 -35.91 -31.05 -13.24
CA PRO A 16 -37.10 -30.23 -13.43
C PRO A 16 -36.85 -28.75 -13.15
N VAL A 17 -37.50 -27.93 -13.96
CA VAL A 17 -37.88 -26.55 -13.67
C VAL A 17 -38.70 -26.54 -12.38
N VAL A 18 -38.06 -26.13 -11.28
CA VAL A 18 -38.71 -25.58 -10.08
C VAL A 18 -38.32 -24.12 -10.13
N GLY A 19 -39.22 -23.19 -10.45
CA GLY A 19 -40.38 -22.89 -9.62
C GLY A 19 -39.91 -21.84 -8.60
N GLY A 20 -40.24 -20.58 -8.86
CA GLY A 20 -39.53 -19.43 -8.32
C GLY A 20 -39.55 -19.29 -6.80
N LEU A 21 -38.45 -18.74 -6.32
CA LEU A 21 -38.45 -17.71 -5.29
C LEU A 21 -37.72 -16.53 -5.92
N MET A 22 -38.50 -15.57 -6.42
CA MET A 22 -38.02 -14.20 -6.49
C MET A 22 -37.75 -13.82 -5.04
N ALA A 23 -36.50 -13.95 -4.60
CA ALA A 23 -36.03 -13.21 -3.44
C ALA A 23 -36.12 -11.75 -3.87
N ALA A 24 -37.23 -11.11 -3.52
CA ALA A 24 -37.25 -9.68 -3.38
C ALA A 24 -36.14 -9.37 -2.39
N CYS A 25 -35.05 -8.76 -2.87
CA CYS A 25 -34.29 -7.87 -2.02
C CYS A 25 -35.32 -6.80 -1.61
N GLU A 26 -35.92 -6.96 -0.43
CA GLU A 26 -36.40 -5.80 0.29
C GLU A 26 -35.18 -4.90 0.38
N ASP A 27 -35.20 -3.83 -0.42
CA ASP A 27 -34.36 -2.66 -0.22
C ASP A 27 -34.67 -2.17 1.19
N ASP A 28 -33.96 -2.74 2.16
CA ASP A 28 -33.89 -2.23 3.51
C ASP A 28 -33.25 -0.85 3.36
N GLU A 29 -34.08 0.19 3.31
CA GLU A 29 -33.67 1.60 3.43
C GLU A 29 -33.17 1.86 4.87
N GLY A 30 -32.24 1.02 5.33
CA GLY A 30 -31.80 0.85 6.70
C GLY A 30 -30.28 0.89 6.77
N ALA A 31 -29.77 2.11 6.90
CA ALA A 31 -28.38 2.46 7.18
C ALA A 31 -27.36 2.18 6.07
N THR A 32 -26.99 3.24 5.35
CA THR A 32 -25.72 3.32 4.61
C THR A 32 -24.57 3.39 5.62
N GLY A 33 -24.30 2.28 6.31
CA GLY A 33 -23.09 2.08 7.09
C GLY A 33 -21.90 1.90 6.16
N LEU A 34 -20.72 2.39 6.55
CA LEU A 34 -19.45 2.09 5.89
C LEU A 34 -19.06 0.61 6.03
N CYS A 35 -19.51 -0.03 7.11
CA CYS A 35 -19.20 -1.42 7.43
C CYS A 35 -20.33 -2.08 8.25
N THR A 36 -20.35 -3.41 8.28
CA THR A 36 -21.27 -4.17 9.13
C THR A 36 -20.78 -4.12 10.56
N SER A 37 -21.63 -3.68 11.50
CA SER A 37 -21.31 -3.65 12.93
C SER A 37 -20.71 -4.98 13.41
N GLY A 38 -19.54 -4.89 14.08
CA GLY A 38 -18.80 -6.03 14.62
C GLY A 38 -17.95 -6.80 13.62
N GLU A 39 -17.98 -6.45 12.33
CA GLU A 39 -17.13 -7.05 11.30
C GLU A 39 -15.67 -6.59 11.45
N ASN A 40 -14.72 -7.51 11.27
CA ASN A 40 -13.30 -7.17 11.25
C ASN A 40 -12.86 -6.82 9.84
N ILE A 41 -12.16 -5.71 9.69
CA ILE A 41 -11.48 -5.32 8.45
C ILE A 41 -9.97 -5.36 8.64
N PHE A 42 -9.26 -5.64 7.55
CA PHE A 42 -7.81 -5.61 7.55
C PHE A 42 -7.31 -4.16 7.60
N CYS A 43 -6.28 -3.94 8.39
CA CYS A 43 -5.54 -2.69 8.47
C CYS A 43 -4.03 -2.99 8.43
N ARG A 44 -3.21 -1.98 8.18
CA ARG A 44 -1.75 -2.09 8.31
C ARG A 44 -1.26 -1.13 9.39
N CYS A 45 -0.46 -1.67 10.28
CA CYS A 45 0.23 -0.90 11.29
C CYS A 45 1.38 -0.09 10.67
N ARG A 46 1.71 1.02 11.31
CA ARG A 46 2.95 1.76 11.06
C ARG A 46 4.15 0.82 11.25
N GLY A 47 4.88 0.55 10.17
CA GLY A 47 5.92 -0.50 10.11
C GLY A 47 5.56 -1.69 9.21
N GLY A 48 4.39 -1.67 8.56
CA GLY A 48 4.00 -2.65 7.52
C GLY A 48 3.33 -3.93 8.06
N GLU A 49 3.33 -4.13 9.38
CA GLU A 49 2.72 -5.30 10.02
C GLU A 49 1.21 -5.35 9.74
N ALA A 50 0.71 -6.52 9.33
CA ALA A 50 -0.71 -6.74 9.10
C ALA A 50 -1.48 -6.74 10.42
N GLY A 51 -2.60 -6.03 10.45
CA GLY A 51 -3.50 -5.95 11.60
C GLY A 51 -4.97 -6.07 11.21
N THR A 52 -5.82 -6.05 12.22
CA THR A 52 -7.28 -5.98 12.06
C THR A 52 -7.88 -4.92 12.97
N LYS A 53 -8.94 -4.27 12.51
CA LYS A 53 -9.81 -3.43 13.34
C LYS A 53 -11.25 -3.83 13.17
N GLN A 54 -12.05 -3.60 14.21
CA GLN A 54 -13.46 -3.95 14.23
C GLN A 54 -14.32 -2.74 13.84
N CYS A 55 -15.34 -2.95 13.02
CA CYS A 55 -16.38 -1.97 12.75
C CYS A 55 -17.21 -1.75 14.02
N ALA A 56 -17.35 -0.49 14.42
CA ALA A 56 -18.12 -0.12 15.60
C ALA A 56 -19.63 -0.38 15.40
N GLU A 57 -20.39 -0.35 16.49
CA GLU A 57 -21.82 -0.63 16.47
C GLU A 57 -22.65 0.35 15.63
N ASP A 58 -22.12 1.55 15.41
CA ASP A 58 -22.74 2.58 14.58
C ASP A 58 -22.63 2.30 13.08
N GLY A 59 -21.82 1.33 12.66
CA GLY A 59 -21.54 1.01 11.26
C GLY A 59 -20.78 2.10 10.51
N MET A 60 -20.26 3.11 11.21
CA MET A 60 -19.69 4.34 10.64
C MET A 60 -18.27 4.63 11.14
N SER A 61 -17.82 3.94 12.18
CA SER A 61 -16.47 4.08 12.73
C SER A 61 -15.79 2.73 12.87
N PHE A 62 -14.46 2.78 13.03
CA PHE A 62 -13.64 1.60 13.27
C PHE A 62 -12.86 1.77 14.57
N ASP A 63 -12.66 0.67 15.28
CA ASP A 63 -11.77 0.60 16.44
C ASP A 63 -10.29 0.79 16.02
N GLN A 64 -9.40 0.84 17.02
CA GLN A 64 -7.97 0.89 16.77
C GLN A 64 -7.46 -0.38 16.08
N CYS A 65 -6.59 -0.22 15.08
CA CYS A 65 -5.90 -1.34 14.44
C CYS A 65 -5.04 -2.11 15.45
N THR A 66 -5.15 -3.44 15.40
CA THR A 66 -4.42 -4.34 16.28
C THR A 66 -3.68 -5.37 15.43
N ALA A 67 -2.36 -5.40 15.57
CA ALA A 67 -1.48 -6.44 15.02
C ALA A 67 -1.23 -7.55 16.06
N PRO A 68 -0.57 -8.67 15.67
CA PRO A 68 -0.06 -9.67 16.61
C PRO A 68 0.78 -9.09 17.76
N SER A 69 1.48 -7.97 17.51
CA SER A 69 2.28 -7.22 18.49
C SER A 69 1.45 -6.37 19.46
N GLY A 70 0.17 -6.10 19.16
CA GLY A 70 -0.76 -5.32 19.97
C GLY A 70 -1.42 -4.18 19.18
N PRO A 71 -2.10 -3.25 19.88
CA PRO A 71 -2.67 -2.06 19.26
C PRO A 71 -1.55 -1.22 18.64
N CYS A 72 -1.74 -0.81 17.39
CA CYS A 72 -0.76 -0.08 16.62
C CYS A 72 -1.38 1.18 16.01
N PRO A 73 -0.59 2.23 15.76
CA PRO A 73 -1.04 3.33 14.93
C PRO A 73 -1.19 2.85 13.48
N GLU A 74 -2.33 3.15 12.87
CA GLU A 74 -2.55 2.90 11.44
C GLU A 74 -1.74 3.87 10.60
N ILE A 75 -1.29 3.41 9.43
CA ILE A 75 -0.86 4.30 8.36
C ILE A 75 -2.15 4.80 7.71
N GLY A 76 -2.41 6.12 7.73
CA GLY A 76 -3.67 6.71 7.29
C GLY A 76 -4.10 6.20 5.91
N GLY A 77 -5.08 5.29 5.87
CA GLY A 77 -5.70 4.86 4.62
C GLY A 77 -6.61 5.97 4.14
N SER A 78 -6.37 6.46 2.94
CA SER A 78 -7.04 7.58 2.27
C SER A 78 -8.57 7.41 2.22
N SER A 79 -9.25 7.63 3.34
CA SER A 79 -10.69 7.84 3.41
C SER A 79 -10.94 9.24 2.86
N SER A 80 -11.03 9.27 1.54
CA SER A 80 -11.11 10.45 0.69
C SER A 80 -12.38 11.24 1.00
N SER A 81 -12.30 12.29 1.84
CA SER A 81 -13.28 13.39 1.87
C SER A 81 -12.75 14.68 2.51
N SER A 82 -11.48 15.03 2.36
CA SER A 82 -10.97 16.35 2.78
C SER A 82 -11.06 17.34 1.61
N SER A 83 -12.27 17.83 1.34
CA SER A 83 -12.45 19.13 0.67
C SER A 83 -12.01 20.25 1.62
N SER A 84 -10.71 20.40 1.80
CA SER A 84 -10.10 21.40 2.68
C SER A 84 -10.05 22.77 1.99
N SER A 85 -11.21 23.39 1.81
CA SER A 85 -11.32 24.83 1.57
C SER A 85 -11.17 25.58 2.91
N GLY A 86 -9.98 25.50 3.52
CA GLY A 86 -9.64 26.13 4.78
C GLY A 86 -8.99 27.49 4.56
N THR A 87 -9.81 28.52 4.40
CA THR A 87 -9.37 29.92 4.42
C THR A 87 -9.04 30.35 5.85
N GLY A 88 -7.77 30.65 6.16
CA GLY A 88 -7.45 31.58 7.25
C GLY A 88 -6.24 31.25 8.13
N GLY A 89 -5.08 31.82 7.79
CA GLY A 89 -3.95 31.94 8.71
C GLY A 89 -2.61 31.92 7.98
N SER A 90 -2.12 33.09 7.55
CA SER A 90 -0.82 33.24 6.86
C SER A 90 0.37 32.89 7.77
N SER A 91 0.71 31.61 7.86
CA SER A 91 2.11 31.17 7.81
C SER A 91 2.41 30.93 6.33
N SER A 92 3.19 31.81 5.72
CA SER A 92 3.31 31.97 4.26
C SER A 92 3.99 30.83 3.50
N GLY A 93 3.98 29.60 4.03
CA GLY A 93 4.56 28.43 3.37
C GLY A 93 3.68 27.18 3.52
N LEU A 94 3.90 26.25 2.60
CA LEU A 94 3.41 24.89 2.55
C LEU A 94 3.85 24.09 3.79
N ALA A 95 2.96 23.24 4.27
CA ALA A 95 3.16 22.40 5.43
C ALA A 95 4.15 21.25 5.14
N LEU A 96 4.53 20.50 6.19
CA LEU A 96 5.41 19.35 6.05
C LEU A 96 4.74 18.27 5.17
N LEU A 97 5.51 17.68 4.26
CA LEU A 97 5.13 16.68 3.26
C LEU A 97 4.11 17.17 2.20
N GLU A 98 3.86 18.48 2.10
CA GLU A 98 3.12 19.02 0.95
C GLU A 98 4.04 19.10 -0.30
N PRO A 99 3.53 18.84 -1.52
CA PRO A 99 4.31 18.97 -2.74
C PRO A 99 4.83 20.39 -2.95
N CYS A 100 6.07 20.54 -3.41
CA CYS A 100 6.72 21.83 -3.65
C CYS A 100 7.66 21.79 -4.86
N GLU A 101 7.91 22.95 -5.44
CA GLU A 101 8.93 23.12 -6.49
C GLU A 101 10.18 23.84 -5.97
N GLU A 102 10.02 24.71 -4.97
CA GLU A 102 11.10 25.51 -4.41
C GLU A 102 11.10 25.52 -2.88
N SER A 103 12.30 25.55 -2.29
CA SER A 103 12.49 25.61 -0.83
C SER A 103 11.74 26.75 -0.15
N SER A 104 11.64 27.92 -0.81
CA SER A 104 10.94 29.08 -0.28
C SER A 104 9.43 28.92 -0.15
N GLU A 105 8.85 27.89 -0.78
CA GLU A 105 7.44 27.57 -0.64
C GLU A 105 7.18 26.87 0.68
N CYS A 106 8.16 26.19 1.28
CA CYS A 106 8.00 25.38 2.47
C CYS A 106 8.18 26.18 3.76
N GLN A 107 7.37 25.90 4.78
CA GLN A 107 7.57 26.47 6.13
C GLN A 107 8.94 26.12 6.74
N SER A 108 9.51 24.99 6.33
CA SER A 108 10.84 24.52 6.72
C SER A 108 11.98 25.12 5.91
N GLU A 109 11.68 25.90 4.87
CA GLU A 109 12.64 26.35 3.85
C GLU A 109 13.36 25.21 3.10
N LEU A 110 12.80 24.00 3.14
CA LEU A 110 13.39 22.79 2.57
C LEU A 110 12.37 22.08 1.68
N CYS A 111 12.55 22.24 0.37
CA CYS A 111 11.88 21.45 -0.66
C CYS A 111 12.88 20.45 -1.22
N ARG A 112 12.68 19.17 -0.94
CA ARG A 112 13.55 18.09 -1.43
C ARG A 112 12.69 16.91 -1.81
N MET A 113 13.11 16.17 -2.84
CA MET A 113 12.39 14.98 -3.28
C MET A 113 10.95 15.28 -3.77
N GLY A 114 10.66 16.53 -4.14
CA GLY A 114 9.34 16.97 -4.64
C GLY A 114 8.38 17.49 -3.56
N TYR A 115 8.73 17.40 -2.27
CA TYR A 115 7.86 17.83 -1.17
C TYR A 115 8.60 18.59 -0.06
N CYS A 116 7.84 19.32 0.74
CA CYS A 116 8.34 20.05 1.88
C CYS A 116 8.81 19.08 2.96
N THR A 117 10.07 19.14 3.32
CA THR A 117 10.67 18.26 4.33
C THR A 117 11.38 19.07 5.41
N LYS A 118 11.93 18.42 6.43
CA LYS A 118 12.85 19.02 7.38
C LYS A 118 13.80 17.97 7.91
N ASP A 119 14.94 18.43 8.41
CA ASP A 119 15.83 17.56 9.17
C ASP A 119 15.13 17.08 10.44
N CYS A 120 15.40 15.85 10.85
CA CYS A 120 14.75 15.21 11.97
C CYS A 120 15.74 14.36 12.77
N ALA A 121 15.45 14.16 14.06
CA ALA A 121 16.18 13.22 14.90
C ALA A 121 15.33 12.00 15.30
N LYS A 122 14.02 12.08 15.10
CA LYS A 122 13.03 11.07 15.50
C LYS A 122 11.83 11.10 14.57
N TRP A 123 11.16 9.96 14.41
CA TRP A 123 9.99 9.84 13.55
C TRP A 123 8.81 10.74 13.98
N GLN A 124 8.64 11.02 15.29
CA GLN A 124 7.53 11.84 15.78
C GLN A 124 7.58 13.27 15.25
N GLU A 125 8.76 13.75 14.84
CA GLU A 125 8.92 15.06 14.25
C GLU A 125 8.34 15.13 12.84
N CYS A 126 8.13 13.98 12.21
CA CYS A 126 7.65 13.81 10.83
C CYS A 126 6.17 13.41 10.76
N THR A 127 5.44 13.53 11.88
CA THR A 127 4.01 13.22 11.95
C THR A 127 3.23 14.44 12.43
N ASP A 128 2.11 14.73 11.76
CA ASP A 128 1.11 15.67 12.22
C ASP A 128 -0.24 14.95 12.26
N GLU A 129 -0.64 14.54 13.46
CA GLU A 129 -1.90 13.82 13.69
C GLU A 129 -3.13 14.67 13.36
N VAL A 130 -3.03 15.99 13.45
CA VAL A 130 -4.15 16.91 13.17
C VAL A 130 -4.36 17.05 11.67
N ALA A 131 -3.27 17.08 10.92
CA ALA A 131 -3.30 17.13 9.46
C ALA A 131 -3.36 15.74 8.80
N GLU A 132 -3.36 14.65 9.60
CA GLU A 132 -3.28 13.26 9.13
C GLU A 132 -2.06 13.00 8.23
N ILE A 133 -0.95 13.68 8.51
CA ILE A 133 0.31 13.56 7.78
C ILE A 133 1.21 12.59 8.52
N TYR A 134 1.59 11.50 7.86
CA TYR A 134 2.42 10.46 8.43
C TYR A 134 3.68 10.25 7.60
N GLY A 135 4.84 10.46 8.22
CA GLY A 135 6.14 10.17 7.64
C GLY A 135 7.13 9.67 8.68
N ASP A 136 8.30 9.26 8.22
CA ASP A 136 9.40 8.79 9.08
C ASP A 136 10.65 9.66 8.91
N CYS A 137 11.59 9.48 9.82
CA CYS A 137 12.88 10.14 9.79
C CYS A 137 13.93 9.18 9.21
N VAL A 138 14.26 9.38 7.93
CA VAL A 138 15.07 8.44 7.14
C VAL A 138 16.30 9.14 6.57
N ALA A 139 17.42 8.42 6.49
CA ALA A 139 18.60 8.85 5.76
C ALA A 139 18.58 8.26 4.35
N VAL A 140 18.16 9.04 3.36
CA VAL A 140 18.12 8.62 1.95
C VAL A 140 19.45 8.94 1.27
N ALA A 141 20.02 7.98 0.52
CA ALA A 141 21.23 8.18 -0.30
C ALA A 141 22.44 8.80 0.43
N GLY A 142 22.60 8.52 1.74
CA GLY A 142 23.69 9.08 2.56
C GLY A 142 23.52 10.56 2.91
N MET A 143 22.34 11.14 2.68
CA MET A 143 21.96 12.47 3.14
C MET A 143 21.74 12.50 4.66
N VAL A 144 21.60 13.72 5.19
CA VAL A 144 21.09 13.94 6.55
C VAL A 144 19.70 13.32 6.69
N GLN A 145 19.35 12.93 7.91
CA GLN A 145 18.03 12.36 8.21
C GLN A 145 16.95 13.42 8.00
N GLN A 146 15.95 13.09 7.19
CA GLN A 146 14.86 13.99 6.81
C GLN A 146 13.52 13.30 6.92
N CYS A 147 12.48 14.12 7.10
CA CYS A 147 11.10 13.64 7.11
C CYS A 147 10.68 13.22 5.70
N VAL A 148 10.28 11.96 5.56
CA VAL A 148 9.83 11.37 4.29
C VAL A 148 8.46 10.73 4.50
N PRO A 149 7.50 10.87 3.56
CA PRO A 149 6.18 10.26 3.70
C PRO A 149 6.26 8.74 3.51
N TYR A 150 5.37 8.01 4.17
CA TYR A 150 5.21 6.57 3.89
C TYR A 150 4.57 6.34 2.52
N CYS A 151 4.84 5.18 1.93
CA CYS A 151 4.12 4.65 0.79
C CYS A 151 3.93 3.14 0.90
N TYR A 152 3.00 2.63 0.10
CA TYR A 152 2.76 1.21 -0.13
C TYR A 152 3.08 0.83 -1.58
N SER A 153 2.82 1.74 -2.50
CA SER A 153 3.15 1.58 -3.91
C SER A 153 3.67 2.88 -4.51
N GLN A 154 4.17 2.80 -5.74
CA GLN A 154 4.61 3.96 -6.49
C GLN A 154 3.52 5.03 -6.66
N ASP A 155 2.25 4.64 -6.76
CA ASP A 155 1.13 5.57 -6.93
C ASP A 155 0.98 6.54 -5.74
N ASP A 156 1.37 6.11 -4.53
CA ASP A 156 1.33 6.98 -3.34
C ASP A 156 2.33 8.14 -3.45
N CYS A 157 3.46 7.90 -4.14
CA CYS A 157 4.52 8.89 -4.28
C CYS A 157 4.22 9.98 -5.31
N ASP A 158 3.33 9.70 -6.27
CA ASP A 158 2.84 10.69 -7.22
C ASP A 158 2.08 11.84 -6.53
N LEU A 159 1.53 11.61 -5.33
CA LEU A 159 0.85 12.62 -4.53
C LEU A 159 1.80 13.66 -3.93
N PHE A 160 3.07 13.30 -3.74
CA PHE A 160 4.08 14.14 -3.09
C PHE A 160 4.95 14.92 -4.06
N GLY A 161 4.85 14.65 -5.37
CA GLY A 161 5.60 15.33 -6.42
C GLY A 161 6.83 14.54 -6.90
N GLN A 162 7.33 14.91 -8.07
CA GLN A 162 8.51 14.28 -8.68
C GLN A 162 9.81 14.91 -8.14
N PRO A 163 10.92 14.16 -8.03
CA PRO A 163 11.17 12.80 -8.50
C PRO A 163 10.99 11.74 -7.39
N SER A 164 9.90 11.80 -6.62
CA SER A 164 9.69 10.88 -5.50
C SER A 164 9.26 9.49 -5.98
N GLU A 165 9.97 8.46 -5.53
CA GLU A 165 9.65 7.06 -5.79
C GLU A 165 9.56 6.25 -4.50
N CYS A 166 8.74 5.20 -4.52
CA CYS A 166 8.51 4.37 -3.35
C CYS A 166 9.68 3.40 -3.14
N GLY A 167 10.31 3.44 -1.96
CA GLY A 167 11.46 2.58 -1.67
C GLY A 167 11.62 2.24 -0.20
N TYR A 168 12.46 1.25 0.05
CA TYR A 168 12.70 0.64 1.35
C TYR A 168 13.97 1.22 1.99
N ALA A 169 13.87 1.76 3.19
CA ALA A 169 15.02 2.34 3.89
C ALA A 169 15.00 2.14 5.40
N PRO A 170 16.18 2.18 6.04
CA PRO A 170 16.29 2.22 7.49
C PRO A 170 15.88 3.59 8.03
N ALA A 171 14.89 3.61 8.92
CA ALA A 171 14.53 4.74 9.76
C ALA A 171 15.54 4.93 10.92
N VAL A 172 15.50 6.11 11.53
CA VAL A 172 16.40 6.51 12.63
C VAL A 172 16.33 5.59 13.86
N ASP A 173 15.20 4.92 14.08
CA ASP A 173 14.99 3.97 15.18
C ASP A 173 15.38 2.53 14.82
N ALA A 174 16.11 2.34 13.72
CA ALA A 174 16.55 1.07 13.17
C ALA A 174 15.40 0.14 12.73
N LEU A 175 14.18 0.65 12.59
CA LEU A 175 13.12 -0.01 11.84
C LEU A 175 13.34 0.23 10.36
N TYR A 176 12.91 -0.72 9.53
CA TYR A 176 12.86 -0.49 8.09
C TYR A 176 11.45 -0.09 7.70
N VAL A 177 11.35 0.87 6.79
CA VAL A 177 10.09 1.47 6.36
C VAL A 177 10.10 1.65 4.85
N VAL A 178 8.89 1.68 4.29
CA VAL A 178 8.65 1.98 2.88
C VAL A 178 8.20 3.44 2.78
N VAL A 179 8.95 4.24 2.04
CA VAL A 179 8.83 5.71 2.03
C VAL A 179 9.05 6.27 0.63
N CYS A 180 8.47 7.44 0.35
CA CYS A 180 8.72 8.15 -0.90
C CYS A 180 9.94 9.04 -0.81
N ALA A 181 10.88 8.90 -1.72
CA ALA A 181 12.07 9.73 -1.77
C ALA A 181 12.68 9.79 -3.17
N ASP A 182 13.61 10.71 -3.37
CA ASP A 182 14.52 10.69 -4.52
C ASP A 182 15.70 9.78 -4.20
N TRP A 183 15.73 8.60 -4.80
CA TRP A 183 16.77 7.60 -4.56
C TRP A 183 18.02 7.80 -5.41
N GLY A 184 17.96 8.67 -6.43
CA GLY A 184 19.07 8.94 -7.35
C GLY A 184 19.54 7.72 -8.16
N VAL A 185 18.70 6.69 -8.30
CA VAL A 185 18.95 5.44 -9.04
C VAL A 185 17.70 5.03 -9.82
N ASP A 186 17.86 4.19 -10.84
CA ASP A 186 16.74 3.77 -11.70
C ASP A 186 15.67 2.92 -10.98
N ILE A 187 16.05 2.20 -9.92
CA ILE A 187 15.13 1.41 -9.10
C ILE A 187 15.48 1.65 -7.62
N PRO A 188 14.55 2.13 -6.80
CA PRO A 188 14.73 2.28 -5.36
C PRO A 188 15.08 0.96 -4.68
N PRO A 189 15.69 0.98 -3.49
CA PRO A 189 15.85 -0.25 -2.72
C PRO A 189 14.48 -0.87 -2.45
N LEU A 190 14.34 -2.17 -2.72
CA LEU A 190 13.12 -2.93 -2.47
C LEU A 190 13.20 -3.66 -1.11
N PRO A 191 12.06 -4.07 -0.53
CA PRO A 191 12.02 -5.03 0.56
C PRO A 191 12.89 -6.27 0.28
N PRO A 192 13.61 -6.81 1.27
CA PRO A 192 14.47 -7.96 1.06
C PRO A 192 13.67 -9.25 0.88
N VAL A 193 14.29 -10.27 0.29
CA VAL A 193 13.74 -11.64 0.29
C VAL A 193 13.51 -12.11 1.73
N GLY A 194 12.34 -12.70 1.98
CA GLY A 194 11.87 -13.13 3.29
C GLY A 194 11.07 -12.06 4.06
N TYR A 195 10.87 -10.88 3.49
CA TYR A 195 9.97 -9.86 4.04
C TYR A 195 8.50 -10.32 3.93
N ASP A 196 7.70 -10.09 4.96
CA ASP A 196 6.29 -10.51 4.98
C ASP A 196 5.47 -9.73 3.94
N CYS A 197 4.62 -10.43 3.19
CA CYS A 197 3.82 -9.83 2.13
C CYS A 197 2.44 -10.47 2.03
N LEU A 198 1.51 -9.73 1.41
CA LEU A 198 0.16 -10.17 1.06
C LEU A 198 -0.08 -10.09 -0.46
N SER A 199 0.75 -9.32 -1.18
CA SER A 199 0.68 -9.14 -2.63
C SER A 199 2.05 -8.85 -3.21
N ASP A 200 2.22 -9.06 -4.52
CA ASP A 200 3.47 -8.75 -5.23
C ASP A 200 3.89 -7.28 -5.07
N THR A 201 2.90 -6.37 -4.96
CA THR A 201 3.12 -4.95 -4.70
C THR A 201 3.81 -4.69 -3.36
N ASP A 202 3.61 -5.52 -2.34
CA ASP A 202 4.34 -5.36 -1.08
C ASP A 202 5.84 -5.65 -1.23
N CYS A 203 6.21 -6.41 -2.26
CA CYS A 203 7.57 -6.83 -2.54
C CYS A 203 8.24 -5.92 -3.57
N ASN A 204 7.56 -5.62 -4.68
CA ASN A 204 8.11 -4.78 -5.74
C ASN A 204 7.75 -3.30 -5.60
N LEU A 205 6.90 -2.92 -4.64
CA LEU A 205 6.41 -1.54 -4.42
C LEU A 205 5.76 -0.91 -5.67
N GLY A 206 5.30 -1.73 -6.61
CA GLY A 206 4.74 -1.29 -7.90
C GLY A 206 5.79 -0.99 -8.98
N HIS A 207 7.08 -1.23 -8.72
CA HIS A 207 8.12 -1.08 -9.73
C HIS A 207 8.00 -2.18 -10.79
N LEU A 208 7.92 -1.77 -12.05
CA LEU A 208 7.90 -2.70 -13.18
C LEU A 208 9.29 -3.25 -13.44
N GLY A 209 9.34 -4.50 -13.87
CA GLY A 209 10.59 -5.15 -14.26
C GLY A 209 11.49 -5.59 -13.11
N THR A 210 10.92 -5.78 -11.92
CA THR A 210 11.63 -6.28 -10.74
C THR A 210 11.22 -7.72 -10.42
N GLU A 211 12.19 -8.64 -10.43
CA GLU A 211 11.98 -10.06 -10.10
C GLU A 211 11.84 -10.30 -8.59
N LEU A 212 10.81 -9.72 -7.98
CA LEU A 212 10.52 -9.86 -6.55
C LEU A 212 9.01 -9.90 -6.33
N VAL A 213 8.49 -11.07 -5.96
CA VAL A 213 7.05 -11.36 -5.85
C VAL A 213 6.70 -11.95 -4.49
N CYS A 214 5.42 -11.95 -4.15
CA CYS A 214 4.90 -12.47 -2.91
C CYS A 214 4.43 -13.92 -3.06
N GLU A 215 5.12 -14.86 -2.43
CA GLU A 215 4.76 -16.27 -2.47
C GLU A 215 4.95 -16.89 -1.09
N PHE A 216 3.99 -17.71 -0.66
CA PHE A 216 3.93 -18.25 0.71
C PHE A 216 3.96 -17.19 1.82
N ASP A 217 3.38 -16.00 1.58
CA ASP A 217 3.34 -14.85 2.50
C ASP A 217 4.70 -14.17 2.76
N PHE A 218 5.71 -14.43 1.92
CA PHE A 218 6.99 -13.72 1.96
C PHE A 218 7.53 -13.38 0.58
N CYS A 219 8.28 -12.27 0.51
CA CYS A 219 8.91 -11.82 -0.71
C CYS A 219 9.99 -12.80 -1.14
N ILE A 220 9.94 -13.26 -2.39
CA ILE A 220 10.94 -14.15 -2.98
C ILE A 220 11.33 -13.66 -4.36
N GLY A 221 12.55 -14.01 -4.77
CA GLY A 221 13.00 -13.73 -6.13
C GLY A 221 12.21 -14.55 -7.15
N GLY A 222 11.65 -13.90 -8.16
CA GLY A 222 10.87 -14.53 -9.21
C GLY A 222 9.86 -13.58 -9.85
N CYS A 223 8.94 -14.13 -10.64
CA CYS A 223 7.89 -13.38 -11.31
C CYS A 223 6.57 -14.17 -11.31
N HIS A 224 5.44 -13.47 -11.35
CA HIS A 224 4.11 -14.03 -11.62
C HIS A 224 3.56 -13.54 -12.96
N LEU A 225 3.93 -12.34 -13.35
CA LEU A 225 3.45 -11.65 -14.53
C LEU A 225 4.63 -11.21 -15.43
N PRO A 226 4.41 -11.04 -16.75
CA PRO A 226 5.41 -10.47 -17.65
C PRO A 226 5.91 -9.08 -17.22
N GLU A 227 5.07 -8.31 -16.52
CA GLU A 227 5.38 -6.97 -16.03
C GLU A 227 6.38 -6.96 -14.87
N ASP A 228 6.55 -8.07 -14.16
CA ASP A 228 7.59 -8.24 -13.14
C ASP A 228 8.99 -8.40 -13.77
N CYS A 229 9.05 -8.57 -15.09
CA CYS A 229 10.28 -8.88 -15.80
C CYS A 229 10.90 -7.65 -16.49
N PRO A 230 12.24 -7.49 -16.44
CA PRO A 230 12.92 -6.42 -17.15
C PRO A 230 12.51 -6.37 -18.63
N THR A 231 12.52 -5.16 -19.19
CA THR A 231 12.11 -4.94 -20.59
C THR A 231 12.83 -5.91 -21.54
N GLY A 232 12.05 -6.70 -22.30
CA GLY A 232 12.56 -7.66 -23.28
C GLY A 232 12.69 -9.10 -22.77
N THR A 233 12.35 -9.36 -21.51
CA THR A 233 12.24 -10.71 -20.94
C THR A 233 10.77 -11.07 -20.64
N THR A 234 10.49 -12.35 -20.43
CA THR A 234 9.13 -12.83 -20.10
C THR A 234 9.15 -13.77 -18.91
N CYS A 235 8.09 -13.74 -18.10
CA CYS A 235 7.97 -14.63 -16.98
C CYS A 235 7.75 -16.08 -17.44
N SER A 236 8.69 -16.97 -17.13
CA SER A 236 8.67 -18.38 -17.53
C SER A 236 9.05 -19.28 -16.37
N GLY A 237 8.25 -20.31 -16.08
CA GLY A 237 8.54 -21.27 -14.99
C GLY A 237 7.32 -21.71 -14.20
N GLY A 238 7.54 -22.22 -12.99
CA GLY A 238 6.50 -22.59 -12.02
C GLY A 238 6.02 -21.39 -11.20
N SER A 239 5.60 -21.63 -9.95
CA SER A 239 5.25 -20.58 -8.97
C SER A 239 6.37 -20.50 -7.90
N PRO A 240 7.19 -19.44 -7.88
CA PRO A 240 7.23 -18.33 -8.85
C PRO A 240 7.98 -18.73 -10.14
N GLY A 241 7.77 -17.97 -11.20
CA GLY A 241 8.53 -18.08 -12.45
C GLY A 241 9.90 -17.39 -12.34
N ALA A 242 10.64 -17.36 -13.45
CA ALA A 242 11.85 -16.56 -13.60
C ALA A 242 11.82 -15.83 -14.95
N CYS A 243 12.42 -14.65 -15.03
CA CYS A 243 12.47 -13.87 -16.26
C CYS A 243 13.54 -14.42 -17.21
N GLN A 244 13.15 -14.67 -18.46
CA GLN A 244 13.98 -15.27 -19.52
C GLN A 244 13.80 -14.57 -20.87
#